data_AF-A0ABD6F2X4-F1
#
_entry.id   AF-A0ABD6F2X4-F1
#
_cell.length_a   1.000
_cell.length_b   1.000
_cell.length_c   1.000
_cell.angle_alpha   90.00
_cell.angle_beta   90.00
_cell.angle_gamma   90.00
#
_symmetry.space_group_name_H-M   'P 1'
#
loop_
_entity.id
_entity.type
_entity.pdbx_description
1 polymer ?
#
loop_
_entity_poly.entity_id
_entity_poly.type
_entity_poly.pdbx_seq_one_letter_code
_entity_poly.pdbx_strand_id
1 'polypeptide(L)'
;MADLSQALARVDEIIEREPDGNLAYEEMKQIYDSDESTHENVEVMWRLCKATFLKSNTLDKKNPTKKKLLLEARSYGIKAYALDEDNYEALKWEAICVGSMTDFLGIKDKIEQGFIFKVSNV
;
A
#
# COMPACT_ATOMS: atom_id res chain seq x y z
N MET A 1 0.58 -25.77 2.92
CA MET A 1 0.55 -24.31 2.76
C MET A 1 -0.85 -23.87 3.10
N ALA A 2 -1.02 -22.92 4.03
CA ALA A 2 -2.34 -22.32 4.21
C ALA A 2 -2.77 -21.75 2.85
N ASP A 3 -4.04 -21.94 2.50
CA ASP A 3 -4.59 -21.35 1.28
C ASP A 3 -4.37 -19.83 1.35
N LEU A 4 -3.64 -19.27 0.37
CA LEU A 4 -3.34 -17.84 0.32
C LEU A 4 -4.63 -17.01 0.44
N SER A 5 -5.72 -17.48 -0.19
CA SER A 5 -7.03 -16.82 -0.09
C SER A 5 -7.52 -16.76 1.36
N GLN A 6 -7.37 -17.85 2.13
CA GLN A 6 -7.76 -17.89 3.54
C GLN A 6 -6.86 -16.98 4.40
N ALA A 7 -5.56 -16.92 4.11
CA ALA A 7 -4.64 -16.04 4.82
C ALA A 7 -4.98 -14.56 4.58
N LEU A 8 -5.28 -14.18 3.34
CA LEU A 8 -5.69 -12.81 2.99
C LEU A 8 -7.04 -12.44 3.60
N ALA A 9 -8.01 -13.36 3.61
CA ALA A 9 -9.30 -13.14 4.28
C ALA A 9 -9.14 -12.87 5.78
N ARG A 10 -8.23 -13.59 6.46
CA ARG A 10 -7.92 -13.33 7.87
C ARG A 10 -7.32 -11.93 8.08
N VAL A 11 -6.47 -11.46 7.17
CA VAL A 11 -5.96 -10.08 7.23
C VAL A 11 -7.09 -9.06 7.07
N ASP A 12 -8.02 -9.30 6.14
CA ASP A 12 -9.16 -8.41 5.96
C ASP A 12 -10.01 -8.32 7.24
N GLU A 13 -10.27 -9.45 7.92
CA GLU A 13 -10.94 -9.47 9.23
C GLU A 13 -10.15 -8.71 10.32
N ILE A 14 -8.83 -8.84 10.35
CA ILE A 14 -7.98 -8.09 11.29
C ILE A 14 -8.14 -6.59 11.06
N ILE A 15 -8.10 -6.14 9.80
CA ILE A 15 -8.24 -4.72 9.48
C ILE A 15 -9.61 -4.18 9.91
N GLU A 16 -10.67 -4.97 9.77
CA GLU A 16 -12.02 -4.58 10.21
C GLU A 16 -12.14 -4.45 11.72
N ARG A 17 -11.44 -5.31 12.47
CA ARG A 17 -11.49 -5.33 13.94
C ARG A 17 -10.51 -4.36 14.60
N GLU A 18 -9.33 -4.21 14.02
CA GLU A 18 -8.19 -3.47 14.55
C GLU A 18 -7.67 -2.49 13.49
N PRO A 19 -8.29 -1.29 13.39
CA PRO A 19 -8.03 -0.38 12.28
C PRO A 19 -6.67 0.33 12.34
N ASP A 20 -5.88 0.12 13.39
CA ASP A 20 -4.53 0.69 13.52
C ASP A 20 -3.52 0.05 12.54
N GLY A 21 -3.87 -1.09 11.94
CA GLY A 21 -3.09 -1.76 10.91
C GLY A 21 -1.78 -2.38 11.39
N ASN A 22 -1.50 -2.40 12.70
CA ASN A 22 -0.27 -2.96 13.26
C ASN A 22 -0.16 -4.45 12.97
N LEU A 23 -1.14 -5.22 13.43
CA LEU A 23 -1.17 -6.66 13.23
C LEU A 23 -1.35 -7.02 11.75
N ALA A 24 -2.21 -6.28 11.03
CA ALA A 24 -2.41 -6.49 9.60
C ALA A 24 -1.10 -6.30 8.80
N TYR A 25 -0.28 -5.31 9.16
CA TYR A 25 1.00 -5.08 8.52
C TYR A 25 1.98 -6.24 8.76
N GLU A 26 2.08 -6.72 10.00
CA GLU A 26 2.96 -7.84 10.36
C GLU A 26 2.57 -9.13 9.62
N GLU A 27 1.27 -9.44 9.59
CA GLU A 27 0.73 -10.61 8.89
C GLU A 27 0.92 -10.52 7.37
N MET A 28 0.65 -9.34 6.78
CA MET A 28 0.92 -9.13 5.35
C MET A 28 2.39 -9.23 5.00
N LYS A 29 3.29 -8.78 5.88
CA LYS A 29 4.73 -8.95 5.69
C LYS A 29 5.14 -10.42 5.72
N GLN A 30 4.57 -11.22 6.64
CA GLN A 30 4.80 -12.66 6.65
C GLN A 30 4.30 -13.35 5.39
N ILE A 31 3.10 -12.97 4.89
CA ILE A 31 2.56 -13.50 3.63
C ILE A 31 3.49 -13.12 2.47
N TYR A 32 3.89 -11.85 2.38
CA TYR A 32 4.78 -11.36 1.33
C TYR A 32 6.15 -12.07 1.36
N ASP A 33 6.73 -12.29 2.54
CA ASP A 33 8.04 -12.93 2.67
C ASP A 33 7.96 -14.47 2.57
N SER A 34 6.77 -15.06 2.40
CA SER A 34 6.56 -16.52 2.44
C SER A 34 6.97 -17.25 1.16
N ASP A 35 6.80 -16.60 0.00
CA ASP A 35 7.11 -17.16 -1.31
C ASP A 35 7.25 -16.04 -2.36
N GLU A 36 8.18 -16.19 -3.31
CA GLU A 36 8.43 -15.19 -4.35
C GLU A 36 7.20 -14.89 -5.22
N SER A 37 6.31 -15.87 -5.44
CA SER A 37 5.08 -15.69 -6.20
C SER A 37 4.12 -14.68 -5.56
N THR A 38 4.20 -14.48 -4.25
CA THR A 38 3.39 -13.47 -3.56
C THR A 38 3.82 -12.05 -3.91
N HIS A 39 5.07 -11.84 -4.36
CA HIS A 39 5.56 -10.54 -4.78
C HIS A 39 4.89 -10.05 -6.06
N GLU A 40 4.38 -10.95 -6.90
CA GLU A 40 3.72 -10.64 -8.18
C GLU A 40 2.21 -10.92 -8.13
N ASN A 41 1.63 -11.01 -6.92
CA ASN A 41 0.20 -11.24 -6.74
C ASN A 41 -0.51 -9.92 -6.38
N VAL A 42 -1.44 -9.48 -7.24
CA VAL A 42 -2.19 -8.24 -7.03
C VAL A 42 -2.92 -8.21 -5.69
N GLU A 43 -3.53 -9.31 -5.27
CA GLU A 43 -4.30 -9.43 -4.02
C GLU A 43 -3.41 -9.30 -2.78
N VAL A 44 -2.14 -9.68 -2.89
CA VAL A 44 -1.12 -9.44 -1.85
C VAL A 44 -0.66 -7.99 -1.89
N MET A 45 -0.33 -7.46 -3.07
CA MET A 45 0.25 -6.12 -3.20
C MET A 45 -0.69 -5.01 -2.69
N TRP A 46 -1.97 -5.03 -3.06
CA TRP A 46 -2.89 -3.97 -2.61
C TRP A 46 -3.20 -4.08 -1.11
N ARG A 47 -3.27 -5.30 -0.55
CA ARG A 47 -3.46 -5.49 0.91
C ARG A 47 -2.23 -5.07 1.70
N LEU A 48 -1.04 -5.34 1.18
CA LEU A 48 0.21 -4.91 1.81
C LEU A 48 0.34 -3.38 1.76
N CYS A 49 -0.04 -2.76 0.63
CA CYS A 49 -0.19 -1.31 0.51
C CYS A 49 -1.13 -0.74 1.59
N LYS A 50 -2.35 -1.27 1.68
CA LYS A 50 -3.37 -0.88 2.67
C LYS A 50 -2.86 -1.02 4.10
N ALA A 51 -2.32 -2.19 4.46
CA ALA A 51 -1.86 -2.45 5.83
C ALA A 51 -0.68 -1.54 6.22
N THR A 52 0.28 -1.33 5.31
CA THR A 52 1.42 -0.42 5.51
C THR A 52 0.95 1.02 5.68
N PHE A 53 -0.04 1.44 4.88
CA PHE A 53 -0.64 2.76 4.99
C PHE A 53 -1.34 2.97 6.35
N LEU A 54 -2.16 2.00 6.79
CA LEU A 54 -2.83 2.05 8.09
C LEU A 54 -1.81 2.12 9.23
N LYS A 55 -0.79 1.26 9.21
CA LYS A 55 0.34 1.29 10.16
C LYS A 55 0.98 2.68 10.20
N SER A 56 1.22 3.30 9.05
CA SER A 56 1.80 4.65 8.98
C SER A 56 0.91 5.71 9.66
N ASN A 57 -0.42 5.53 9.64
CA ASN A 57 -1.37 6.47 10.23
C ASN A 57 -1.42 6.42 11.76
N THR A 58 -0.87 5.37 12.38
CA THR A 58 -0.65 5.32 13.83
C THR A 58 0.48 6.23 14.32
N LEU A 59 1.35 6.69 13.40
CA LEU A 59 2.52 7.49 13.74
C LEU A 59 2.25 8.98 13.58
N ASP A 60 2.84 9.76 14.47
CA ASP A 60 2.85 11.23 14.39
C ASP A 60 3.50 11.74 13.10
N LYS A 61 3.02 12.88 12.59
CA LYS A 61 3.54 13.50 11.35
C LYS A 61 5.05 13.81 11.40
N LYS A 62 5.60 14.08 12.58
CA LYS A 62 7.04 14.35 12.79
C LYS A 62 7.89 13.07 12.89
N ASN A 63 7.26 11.90 12.99
CA ASN A 63 7.97 10.64 13.11
C ASN A 63 8.59 10.26 11.75
N PRO A 64 9.93 10.13 11.64
CA PRO A 64 10.59 9.80 10.37
C PRO A 64 10.16 8.43 9.82
N THR A 65 9.71 7.51 10.67
CA THR A 65 9.20 6.19 10.26
C THR A 65 7.88 6.32 9.50
N LYS A 66 7.05 7.32 9.79
CA LYS A 66 5.80 7.57 9.04
C LYS A 66 6.09 7.79 7.56
N LYS A 67 7.07 8.64 7.24
CA LYS A 67 7.47 8.92 5.86
C LYS A 67 8.00 7.67 5.16
N LYS A 68 8.79 6.84 5.86
CA LYS A 68 9.31 5.57 5.30
C LYS A 68 8.17 4.62 4.95
N LEU A 69 7.23 4.42 5.87
CA LEU A 69 6.08 3.53 5.64
C LEU A 69 5.17 4.05 4.52
N LEU A 70 4.96 5.37 4.39
CA LEU A 70 4.18 5.93 3.28
C LEU A 70 4.86 5.73 1.92
N LEU A 71 6.19 5.83 1.86
CA LEU A 71 6.95 5.53 0.64
C LEU A 71 6.87 4.04 0.28
N GLU A 72 6.97 3.17 1.28
CA GLU A 72 6.83 1.72 1.12
C GLU A 72 5.42 1.33 0.65
N ALA A 73 4.37 1.84 1.30
CA ALA A 73 2.98 1.64 0.89
C ALA A 73 2.76 2.07 -0.57
N ARG A 74 3.33 3.20 -0.98
CA ARG A 74 3.25 3.67 -2.37
C ARG A 74 3.94 2.73 -3.35
N SER A 75 5.10 2.17 -3.00
CA SER A 75 5.78 1.18 -3.84
C SER A 75 4.88 -0.04 -4.09
N TYR A 76 4.20 -0.53 -3.06
CA TYR A 76 3.27 -1.65 -3.18
C TYR A 76 2.02 -1.28 -4.00
N GLY A 77 1.44 -0.09 -3.79
CA GLY A 77 0.29 0.39 -4.56
C GLY A 77 0.58 0.52 -6.06
N ILE A 78 1.73 1.10 -6.43
CA ILE A 78 2.17 1.20 -7.83
C ILE A 78 2.33 -0.20 -8.44
N LYS A 79 2.95 -1.13 -7.70
CA LYS A 79 3.12 -2.50 -8.17
C LYS A 79 1.77 -3.22 -8.33
N ALA A 80 0.84 -3.07 -7.38
CA ALA A 80 -0.49 -3.64 -7.48
C ALA A 80 -1.23 -3.17 -8.73
N TYR A 81 -1.22 -1.86 -8.99
CA TYR A 81 -1.87 -1.28 -10.16
C TYR A 81 -1.22 -1.73 -11.46
N ALA A 82 0.11 -1.83 -11.51
CA ALA A 82 0.82 -2.31 -12.69
C ALA A 82 0.59 -3.81 -12.99
N LEU A 83 0.24 -4.62 -11.97
CA LEU A 83 -0.11 -6.03 -12.15
C LEU A 83 -1.52 -6.21 -12.73
N ASP A 84 -2.46 -5.35 -12.33
CA ASP A 84 -3.84 -5.36 -12.81
C ASP A 84 -4.48 -3.97 -12.65
N GLU A 85 -4.56 -3.24 -13.77
CA GLU A 85 -5.11 -1.89 -13.81
C GLU A 85 -6.63 -1.85 -13.65
N ASP A 86 -7.32 -2.97 -13.88
CA ASP A 86 -8.76 -3.13 -13.71
C ASP A 86 -9.12 -3.51 -12.26
N ASN A 87 -8.13 -3.83 -11.41
CA ASN A 87 -8.35 -4.12 -10.01
C ASN A 87 -8.73 -2.85 -9.22
N TYR A 88 -10.01 -2.75 -8.87
CA TYR A 88 -10.56 -1.61 -8.16
C TYR A 88 -9.85 -1.30 -6.83
N GLU A 89 -9.49 -2.31 -6.04
CA GLU A 89 -8.80 -2.07 -4.75
C GLU A 89 -7.35 -1.62 -4.98
N ALA A 90 -6.65 -2.14 -5.99
CA ALA A 90 -5.33 -1.65 -6.36
C ALA A 90 -5.35 -0.16 -6.73
N LEU A 91 -6.26 0.24 -7.64
CA LEU A 91 -6.43 1.65 -8.04
C LEU A 91 -6.78 2.54 -6.84
N LYS A 92 -7.72 2.11 -6.01
CA LYS A 92 -8.18 2.87 -4.83
C LYS A 92 -7.04 3.09 -3.82
N TRP A 93 -6.29 2.05 -3.46
CA TRP A 93 -5.22 2.18 -2.47
C TRP A 93 -3.99 2.89 -3.02
N GLU A 94 -3.70 2.76 -4.32
CA GLU A 94 -2.69 3.58 -5.00
C GLU A 94 -3.05 5.07 -4.86
N ALA A 95 -4.28 5.46 -5.22
CA ALA A 95 -4.74 6.85 -5.19
C ALA A 95 -4.74 7.44 -3.76
N ILE A 96 -5.16 6.67 -2.75
CA ILE A 96 -5.11 7.08 -1.34
C ILE A 96 -3.66 7.34 -0.90
N CYS A 97 -2.72 6.48 -1.31
CA CYS A 97 -1.30 6.66 -1.01
C CYS A 97 -0.69 7.86 -1.76
N VAL A 98 -1.07 8.12 -3.02
CA VAL A 98 -0.68 9.34 -3.75
C VAL A 98 -1.05 10.57 -2.92
N GLY A 99 -2.33 10.68 -2.54
CA GLY A 99 -2.87 11.85 -1.86
C GLY A 99 -2.15 12.11 -0.54
N SER A 100 -1.89 11.05 0.22
CA SER A 100 -1.21 11.13 1.51
C SER A 100 0.28 11.50 1.41
N MET A 101 0.92 11.20 0.28
CA MET A 101 2.32 11.59 0.01
C MET A 101 2.46 13.07 -0.34
N THR A 102 1.40 13.72 -0.84
CA THR A 102 1.45 15.17 -1.10
C THR A 102 1.71 15.97 0.18
N ASP A 103 1.45 15.45 1.36
CA ASP A 103 1.80 16.11 2.61
C ASP A 103 3.31 16.14 2.93
N PHE A 104 4.10 15.32 2.24
CA PHE A 104 5.54 15.12 2.46
C PHE A 104 6.42 15.51 1.27
N LEU A 105 5.81 15.73 0.10
CA LEU A 105 6.46 16.30 -1.08
C LEU A 105 6.61 17.81 -0.86
N GLY A 106 7.83 18.33 -1.02
CA GLY A 106 8.04 19.77 -1.08
C GLY A 106 7.24 20.36 -2.26
N ILE A 107 7.02 21.68 -2.26
CA ILE A 107 6.27 22.35 -3.36
C ILE A 107 6.82 21.98 -4.75
N LYS A 108 8.14 21.74 -4.87
CA LYS A 108 8.78 21.27 -6.11
C LYS A 108 8.37 19.84 -6.48
N ASP A 109 8.47 18.89 -5.56
CA ASP A 109 8.22 17.48 -5.84
C ASP A 109 6.73 17.22 -6.16
N LYS A 110 5.81 18.06 -5.64
CA LYS A 110 4.37 18.04 -6.00
C LYS A 110 4.13 18.36 -7.48
N ILE A 111 4.90 19.31 -8.03
CA ILE A 111 4.75 19.75 -9.41
C ILE A 111 5.21 18.66 -10.37
N GLU A 112 6.34 18.00 -10.08
CA GLU A 112 6.85 16.90 -10.92
C GLU A 112 5.90 15.70 -10.95
N GLN A 113 5.31 15.31 -9.82
CA GLN A 113 4.33 14.21 -9.80
C GLN A 113 3.03 14.57 -10.54
N GLY A 114 2.59 15.83 -10.49
CA GLY A 114 1.45 16.30 -11.29
C GLY A 114 1.70 16.23 -12.81
N PHE A 115 2.97 16.30 -13.24
CA PHE A 115 3.34 16.08 -14.65
C PHE A 115 3.29 14.61 -15.04
N ILE A 116 3.68 13.68 -14.16
CA ILE A 116 3.58 12.24 -14.43
C ILE A 116 2.12 11.83 -14.66
N PHE A 117 1.19 12.36 -13.86
CA PHE A 117 -0.25 12.12 -14.03
C PHE A 117 -0.81 12.66 -15.36
N LYS A 118 -0.14 13.64 -15.97
CA LYS A 118 -0.55 14.25 -17.25
C LYS A 118 0.01 13.52 -18.47
N VAL A 119 1.09 12.74 -18.32
CA VAL A 119 1.79 12.10 -19.44
C VAL A 119 1.34 10.64 -19.66
N SER A 120 0.73 9.99 -18.67
CA SER A 120 0.16 8.64 -18.80
C SER A 120 -1.15 8.55 -19.61
N ASN A 121 -1.41 9.53 -20.48
CA ASN A 121 -2.52 9.53 -21.43
C ASN A 121 -1.99 9.87 -22.83
N VAL A 122 -1.07 9.04 -23.33
CA VAL A 122 -0.73 8.93 -24.76
C VAL A 122 -0.42 7.48 -25.08
#